data_AF-A0A1F8AR26-F1
#
_entry.id   AF-A0A1F8AR26-F1
#
_cell.length_a   1.000
_cell.length_b   1.000
_cell.length_c   1.000
_cell.angle_alpha   90.00
_cell.angle_beta   90.00
_cell.angle_gamma   90.00
#
_symmetry.space_group_name_H-M   'P 1'
#
loop_
_entity.id
_entity.type
_entity.pdbx_description
1 polymer ?
#
loop_
_entity_poly.entity_id
_entity_poly.type
_entity_poly.pdbx_seq_one_letter_code
_entity_poly.pdbx_strand_id
1 'polypeptide(L)'
;MENQTNIGDQNTQQIGQNQTSNLTASSRRRKINPWMFSAMILFAVLLFGGFYTFYTLNKKIDKLTLGKNETEDIVTGKLRVKFKPNADIKIASDQLSLMDLQLPSDVLKIKTTLFATPSRIGGQLYGRKLSTDSKILNVDYTYTDEQLGKYKERIREDTAYLWVTFRTPLSWFEEDEWLHANYPDLVDVAKKQIGSSTVEIAVVNIESGQESFGNRTNPWYEALSTELNVPSGKETDFQNKLKTLDLFESVELIQRYRGGPGPICLDSQAKISTPQGEVLIKDVVIGTPVWTTNDTGEPVAGTVQQVSHSLVPADFRIAHILLADGKELSASSGHPLGDGRLVGQIKDSDYIAGVKVIKVESKLYNQHYTYDILPSGGTGEYWANGILLKSTLKSY
;
A
#
# COMPACT_ATOMS: atom_id res chain seq x y z
N MET A 1 -101.31 -28.15 0.85
CA MET A 1 -101.20 -26.79 0.30
C MET A 1 -99.89 -26.21 0.86
N GLU A 2 -98.90 -25.66 0.16
CA GLU A 2 -98.49 -25.55 -1.27
C GLU A 2 -96.99 -25.11 -1.28
N ASN A 3 -96.16 -25.26 -2.32
CA ASN A 3 -96.30 -25.90 -3.64
C ASN A 3 -95.02 -26.74 -4.00
N GLN A 4 -94.40 -26.62 -5.19
CA GLN A 4 -93.30 -27.47 -5.69
C GLN A 4 -92.05 -26.71 -6.21
N THR A 5 -90.86 -27.32 -6.16
CA THR A 5 -90.04 -27.75 -7.33
C THR A 5 -88.80 -28.56 -6.89
N ASN A 6 -88.21 -29.38 -7.77
CA ASN A 6 -87.18 -30.37 -7.43
C ASN A 6 -86.06 -30.45 -8.51
N ILE A 7 -84.89 -31.02 -8.15
CA ILE A 7 -83.65 -31.09 -8.94
C ILE A 7 -83.33 -32.55 -9.32
N GLY A 8 -82.61 -32.79 -10.42
CA GLY A 8 -81.91 -34.06 -10.68
C GLY A 8 -81.04 -34.03 -11.94
N ASP A 9 -79.79 -34.51 -11.85
CA ASP A 9 -78.81 -34.53 -12.95
C ASP A 9 -77.95 -35.81 -12.97
N GLN A 10 -77.24 -36.11 -14.06
CA GLN A 10 -76.86 -37.48 -14.48
C GLN A 10 -75.37 -37.91 -14.43
N ASN A 11 -75.16 -39.24 -14.25
CA ASN A 11 -74.26 -40.23 -14.92
C ASN A 11 -72.94 -39.79 -15.63
N THR A 12 -71.88 -40.63 -15.74
CA THR A 12 -71.80 -41.76 -16.72
C THR A 12 -70.52 -42.66 -16.61
N GLN A 13 -70.72 -44.00 -16.79
CA GLN A 13 -69.94 -45.17 -17.30
C GLN A 13 -68.46 -45.07 -17.83
N GLN A 14 -67.72 -46.15 -18.23
CA GLN A 14 -67.43 -47.56 -17.78
C GLN A 14 -66.41 -48.23 -18.80
N ILE A 15 -66.16 -49.58 -18.78
CA ILE A 15 -65.34 -50.44 -19.71
C ILE A 15 -63.83 -50.56 -19.33
N GLY A 16 -63.06 -51.69 -19.45
CA GLY A 16 -63.25 -53.03 -20.08
C GLY A 16 -62.27 -54.15 -19.62
N GLN A 17 -62.02 -55.19 -20.44
CA GLN A 17 -61.66 -56.59 -20.04
C GLN A 17 -60.17 -57.08 -20.17
N ASN A 18 -59.88 -58.24 -19.55
CA ASN A 18 -58.69 -59.13 -19.67
C ASN A 18 -58.59 -59.85 -21.06
N GLN A 19 -57.50 -60.48 -21.55
CA GLN A 19 -56.17 -60.87 -21.02
C GLN A 19 -55.11 -61.11 -22.14
N THR A 20 -53.83 -61.28 -21.76
CA THR A 20 -52.65 -61.85 -22.50
C THR A 20 -52.02 -61.13 -23.71
N SER A 21 -50.89 -60.44 -23.47
CA SER A 21 -49.61 -60.66 -24.19
C SER A 21 -48.43 -60.07 -23.39
N ASN A 22 -47.20 -60.54 -23.62
CA ASN A 22 -46.04 -60.29 -22.74
C ASN A 22 -45.48 -58.85 -22.78
N LEU A 23 -44.94 -58.35 -21.65
CA LEU A 23 -43.55 -57.84 -21.54
C LEU A 23 -43.17 -57.37 -20.10
N THR A 24 -42.04 -57.88 -19.63
CA THR A 24 -41.10 -57.34 -18.59
C THR A 24 -41.55 -56.28 -17.58
N ALA A 25 -41.59 -56.65 -16.29
CA ALA A 25 -41.21 -55.76 -15.18
C ALA A 25 -40.82 -56.54 -13.91
N SER A 26 -39.55 -56.95 -13.77
CA SER A 26 -39.06 -57.42 -12.47
C SER A 26 -38.81 -56.21 -11.55
N SER A 27 -39.76 -55.92 -10.66
CA SER A 27 -39.62 -54.88 -9.64
C SER A 27 -38.61 -55.30 -8.57
N ARG A 28 -37.33 -55.29 -8.93
CA ARG A 28 -36.21 -55.58 -8.05
C ARG A 28 -36.00 -54.37 -7.15
N ARG A 29 -36.73 -54.29 -6.03
CA ARG A 29 -36.50 -53.29 -4.96
C ARG A 29 -35.00 -53.23 -4.67
N ARG A 30 -34.34 -52.15 -5.11
CA ARG A 30 -32.92 -51.90 -4.83
C ARG A 30 -32.80 -51.74 -3.32
N LYS A 31 -32.20 -52.72 -2.63
CA LYS A 31 -31.79 -52.58 -1.23
C LYS A 31 -30.68 -51.53 -1.20
N ILE A 32 -31.04 -50.26 -0.99
CA ILE A 32 -30.05 -49.19 -0.83
C ILE A 32 -29.39 -49.40 0.54
N ASN A 33 -28.08 -49.59 0.54
CA ASN A 33 -27.33 -49.90 1.75
C ASN A 33 -27.23 -48.63 2.61
N PRO A 34 -27.66 -48.60 3.89
CA PRO A 34 -27.65 -47.37 4.70
C PRO A 34 -26.25 -46.76 4.86
N TRP A 35 -25.20 -47.60 4.83
CA TRP A 35 -23.80 -47.18 4.76
C TRP A 35 -23.49 -46.28 3.56
N MET A 36 -24.16 -46.49 2.42
CA MET A 36 -23.97 -45.69 1.21
C MET A 36 -24.58 -44.30 1.36
N PHE A 37 -25.71 -44.16 2.07
CA PHE A 37 -26.27 -42.85 2.41
C PHE A 37 -25.38 -42.09 3.39
N SER A 38 -24.86 -42.75 4.42
CA SER A 38 -23.93 -42.13 5.38
C SER A 38 -22.66 -41.61 4.68
N ALA A 39 -22.10 -42.39 3.75
CA ALA A 39 -20.97 -41.98 2.92
C ALA A 39 -21.30 -40.78 2.01
N MET A 40 -22.47 -40.78 1.36
CA MET A 40 -22.91 -39.65 0.52
C MET A 40 -23.15 -38.37 1.32
N ILE A 41 -23.72 -38.46 2.52
CA ILE A 41 -23.94 -37.32 3.41
C ILE A 41 -22.60 -36.76 3.91
N LEU A 42 -21.67 -37.63 4.32
CA LEU A 42 -20.32 -37.23 4.72
C LEU A 42 -19.58 -36.54 3.57
N PHE A 43 -19.69 -37.09 2.35
CA PHE A 43 -19.07 -36.50 1.16
C PHE A 43 -19.69 -35.13 0.80
N ALA A 44 -21.02 -34.99 0.93
CA ALA A 44 -21.69 -33.70 0.76
C ALA A 44 -21.25 -32.67 1.83
N VAL A 45 -21.17 -33.06 3.10
CA VAL A 45 -20.70 -32.17 4.19
C VAL A 45 -19.23 -31.76 3.97
N LEU A 46 -18.37 -32.66 3.49
CA LEU A 46 -16.99 -32.33 3.14
C LEU A 46 -16.89 -31.41 1.91
N LEU A 47 -17.72 -31.63 0.88
CA LEU A 47 -17.78 -30.75 -0.30
C LEU A 47 -18.33 -29.35 0.05
N PHE A 48 -19.50 -29.26 0.69
CA PHE A 48 -20.10 -27.97 1.05
C PHE A 48 -19.32 -27.27 2.15
N GLY A 49 -18.80 -28.00 3.14
CA GLY A 49 -17.94 -27.46 4.19
C GLY A 49 -16.60 -26.96 3.62
N GLY A 50 -15.96 -27.76 2.75
CA GLY A 50 -14.74 -27.37 2.04
C GLY A 50 -14.94 -26.20 1.08
N PHE A 51 -16.07 -26.14 0.38
CA PHE A 51 -16.42 -25.01 -0.48
C PHE A 51 -16.73 -23.76 0.34
N TYR A 52 -17.39 -23.88 1.50
CA TYR A 52 -17.65 -22.76 2.40
C TYR A 52 -16.37 -22.23 3.08
N THR A 53 -15.47 -23.11 3.53
CA THR A 53 -14.16 -22.68 4.05
C THR A 53 -13.28 -22.09 2.97
N PHE A 54 -13.28 -22.65 1.75
CA PHE A 54 -12.57 -22.08 0.60
C PHE A 54 -13.14 -20.73 0.17
N TYR A 55 -14.47 -20.59 0.09
CA TYR A 55 -15.14 -19.33 -0.25
C TYR A 55 -14.90 -18.25 0.82
N THR A 56 -14.94 -18.61 2.11
CA THR A 56 -14.63 -17.69 3.20
C THR A 56 -13.14 -17.38 3.31
N LEU A 57 -12.23 -18.33 2.99
CA LEU A 57 -10.80 -18.03 2.82
C LEU A 57 -10.57 -17.09 1.66
N ASN A 58 -11.12 -17.36 0.47
CA ASN A 58 -10.97 -16.48 -0.69
C ASN A 58 -11.54 -15.09 -0.39
N LYS A 59 -12.73 -14.97 0.20
CA LYS A 59 -13.27 -13.67 0.62
C LYS A 59 -12.39 -12.95 1.66
N LYS A 60 -11.64 -13.70 2.48
CA LYS A 60 -10.68 -13.15 3.45
C LYS A 60 -9.34 -12.79 2.78
N ILE A 61 -8.90 -13.55 1.78
CA ILE A 61 -7.75 -13.30 0.91
C ILE A 61 -8.02 -12.07 0.05
N ASP A 62 -9.19 -11.97 -0.59
CA ASP A 62 -9.68 -10.80 -1.31
C ASP A 62 -9.72 -9.58 -0.37
N LYS A 63 -10.15 -9.73 0.89
CA LYS A 63 -10.07 -8.64 1.88
C LYS A 63 -8.62 -8.30 2.29
N LEU A 64 -7.69 -9.25 2.19
CA LEU A 64 -6.24 -9.12 2.43
C LEU A 64 -5.44 -8.69 1.20
N THR A 65 -6.02 -8.69 -0.01
CA THR A 65 -5.40 -8.24 -1.26
C THR A 65 -6.00 -6.91 -1.73
N LEU A 66 -7.31 -6.68 -1.58
CA LEU A 66 -7.87 -5.33 -1.66
C LEU A 66 -7.35 -4.44 -0.52
N GLY A 67 -7.18 -4.99 0.70
CA GLY A 67 -6.56 -4.28 1.82
C GLY A 67 -5.02 -4.17 1.76
N LYS A 68 -4.40 -4.38 0.59
CA LYS A 68 -2.93 -4.41 0.43
C LYS A 68 -2.41 -3.94 -0.93
N ASN A 69 -3.30 -3.59 -1.86
CA ASN A 69 -2.97 -3.06 -3.19
C ASN A 69 -3.41 -1.61 -3.41
N GLU A 70 -3.94 -0.95 -2.37
CA GLU A 70 -3.58 0.45 -2.18
C GLU A 70 -2.20 0.41 -1.51
N THR A 71 -1.18 0.90 -2.21
CA THR A 71 -0.12 1.62 -1.49
C THR A 71 -0.86 2.70 -0.72
N GLU A 72 -0.87 2.65 0.61
CA GLU A 72 -1.19 3.84 1.39
C GLU A 72 -0.27 4.93 0.84
N ASP A 73 -0.83 5.89 0.10
CA ASP A 73 -0.12 7.09 -0.29
C ASP A 73 0.12 7.85 1.01
N ILE A 74 1.21 7.48 1.71
CA ILE A 74 1.78 8.25 2.80
C ILE A 74 2.12 9.58 2.14
N VAL A 75 1.23 10.57 2.25
CA VAL A 75 1.37 11.78 1.43
C VAL A 75 2.52 12.61 1.98
N THR A 76 3.69 12.34 1.43
CA THR A 76 4.96 12.90 1.86
C THR A 76 5.20 14.26 1.21
N GLY A 77 5.87 15.15 1.94
CA GLY A 77 6.61 16.22 1.28
C GLY A 77 7.73 15.63 0.42
N LYS A 78 8.25 16.40 -0.54
CA LYS A 78 9.39 16.01 -1.36
C LYS A 78 10.53 17.00 -1.21
N LEU A 79 11.68 16.46 -0.83
CA LEU A 79 12.97 17.13 -0.94
C LEU A 79 13.71 16.58 -2.15
N ARG A 80 14.34 17.45 -2.93
CA ARG A 80 15.33 17.04 -3.93
C ARG A 80 16.70 17.18 -3.31
N VAL A 81 17.44 16.08 -3.28
CA VAL A 81 18.82 16.06 -2.82
C VAL A 81 19.74 15.93 -4.03
N LYS A 82 20.83 16.68 -4.04
CA LYS A 82 21.94 16.47 -4.97
C LYS A 82 23.12 15.90 -4.20
N PHE A 83 23.57 14.70 -4.55
CA PHE A 83 24.75 14.08 -3.95
C PHE A 83 26.04 14.81 -4.35
N LYS A 84 27.02 14.84 -3.45
CA LYS A 84 28.39 15.23 -3.82
C LYS A 84 28.96 14.20 -4.80
N PRO A 85 29.83 14.59 -5.77
CA PRO A 85 30.45 13.65 -6.71
C PRO A 85 31.23 12.49 -6.06
N ASN A 86 31.66 12.67 -4.81
CA ASN A 86 32.39 11.69 -4.02
C ASN A 86 31.57 11.04 -2.89
N ALA A 87 30.26 11.21 -2.86
CA ALA A 87 29.39 10.61 -1.84
C ALA A 87 29.31 9.09 -1.99
N ASP A 88 29.46 8.37 -0.89
CA ASP A 88 29.29 6.91 -0.82
C ASP A 88 27.81 6.58 -0.66
N ILE A 89 27.20 5.98 -1.70
CA ILE A 89 25.75 5.74 -1.73
C ILE A 89 25.31 4.68 -0.72
N LYS A 90 26.18 3.73 -0.34
CA LYS A 90 25.81 2.75 0.69
C LYS A 90 25.74 3.43 2.05
N ILE A 91 26.76 4.23 2.40
CA ILE A 91 26.74 5.06 3.61
C ILE A 91 25.53 6.02 3.59
N ALA A 92 25.17 6.57 2.43
CA ALA A 92 23.98 7.40 2.30
C ALA A 92 22.67 6.65 2.55
N SER A 93 22.47 5.46 1.97
CA SER A 93 21.26 4.65 2.22
C SER A 93 21.15 4.27 3.70
N ASP A 94 22.26 3.84 4.31
CA ASP A 94 22.31 3.47 5.72
C ASP A 94 21.98 4.69 6.62
N GLN A 95 22.55 5.87 6.34
CA GLN A 95 22.27 7.10 7.10
C GLN A 95 20.85 7.64 6.91
N LEU A 96 20.27 7.52 5.71
CA LEU A 96 18.90 7.94 5.42
C LEU A 96 17.89 6.99 6.06
N SER A 97 18.17 5.68 6.07
CA SER A 97 17.35 4.66 6.72
C SER A 97 17.24 4.89 8.24
N LEU A 98 18.31 5.37 8.89
CA LEU A 98 18.29 5.83 10.30
C LEU A 98 17.42 7.08 10.55
N MET A 99 16.82 7.65 9.51
CA MET A 99 15.87 8.77 9.58
C MET A 99 14.51 8.42 8.98
N ASP A 100 14.23 7.13 8.78
CA ASP A 100 13.04 6.62 8.10
C ASP A 100 12.86 7.15 6.66
N LEU A 101 13.97 7.54 6.01
CA LEU A 101 14.00 7.94 4.61
C LEU A 101 14.58 6.83 3.73
N GLN A 102 13.96 6.59 2.58
CA GLN A 102 14.39 5.59 1.61
C GLN A 102 14.87 6.26 0.33
N LEU A 103 15.95 5.74 -0.26
CA LEU A 103 16.38 6.12 -1.60
C LEU A 103 15.51 5.41 -2.65
N PRO A 104 15.15 6.08 -3.77
CA PRO A 104 14.49 5.40 -4.87
C PRO A 104 15.32 4.24 -5.40
N SER A 105 14.67 3.14 -5.78
CA SER A 105 15.36 1.89 -6.18
C SER A 105 16.30 2.04 -7.37
N ASP A 106 16.15 3.08 -8.20
CA ASP A 106 17.08 3.43 -9.27
C ASP A 106 18.38 4.04 -8.78
N VAL A 107 18.37 4.75 -7.64
CA VAL A 107 19.58 5.27 -6.96
C VAL A 107 20.30 4.15 -6.20
N LEU A 108 19.63 3.04 -5.89
CA LEU A 108 20.24 1.88 -5.24
C LEU A 108 20.98 0.94 -6.22
N LYS A 109 20.96 1.22 -7.53
CA LYS A 109 21.53 0.39 -8.60
C LYS A 109 22.96 0.81 -8.98
N ILE A 110 23.95 0.52 -8.13
CA ILE A 110 25.36 0.80 -8.43
C ILE A 110 25.81 0.11 -9.72
N LYS A 111 26.86 0.67 -10.32
CA LYS A 111 27.56 0.08 -11.45
C LYS A 111 28.78 -0.69 -10.91
N THR A 112 28.92 -1.94 -11.34
CA THR A 112 30.03 -2.82 -10.96
C THR A 112 30.66 -3.36 -12.23
N THR A 113 31.96 -3.16 -12.40
CA THR A 113 32.69 -3.66 -13.57
C THR A 113 33.23 -5.05 -13.32
N LEU A 114 33.01 -5.93 -14.30
CA LEU A 114 33.40 -7.33 -14.25
C LEU A 114 34.70 -7.55 -15.04
N PHE A 115 35.77 -7.89 -14.33
CA PHE A 115 37.04 -8.25 -14.94
C PHE A 115 37.21 -9.76 -14.98
N ALA A 116 37.54 -10.31 -16.14
CA ALA A 116 38.16 -11.63 -16.25
C ALA A 116 39.68 -11.48 -16.05
N THR A 117 40.29 -12.33 -15.22
CA THR A 117 41.70 -12.22 -14.82
C THR A 117 42.58 -13.28 -15.48
N PRO A 118 43.88 -13.01 -15.73
CA PRO A 118 44.73 -13.90 -16.53
C PRO A 118 44.93 -15.29 -15.94
N SER A 119 44.91 -15.39 -14.61
CA SER A 119 44.89 -16.63 -13.85
C SER A 119 44.14 -16.42 -12.53
N ARG A 120 43.83 -17.49 -11.79
CA ARG A 120 43.26 -17.38 -10.42
C ARG A 120 44.20 -16.62 -9.47
N ILE A 121 45.51 -16.83 -9.60
CA ILE A 121 46.55 -16.12 -8.84
C ILE A 121 46.58 -14.64 -9.24
N GLY A 122 46.50 -14.34 -10.54
CA GLY A 122 46.40 -12.97 -11.04
C GLY A 122 45.20 -12.24 -10.46
N GLY A 123 44.03 -12.90 -10.40
CA GLY A 123 42.83 -12.33 -9.78
C GLY A 123 43.01 -11.97 -8.32
N GLN A 124 43.66 -12.83 -7.52
CA GLN A 124 43.98 -12.51 -6.11
C GLN A 124 44.93 -11.30 -5.98
N LEU A 125 45.92 -11.17 -6.88
CA LEU A 125 46.85 -10.03 -6.86
C LEU A 125 46.16 -8.71 -7.23
N TYR A 126 45.41 -8.70 -8.33
CA TYR A 126 44.67 -7.51 -8.77
C TYR A 126 43.57 -7.11 -7.79
N GLY A 127 42.79 -8.08 -7.30
CA GLY A 127 41.73 -7.81 -6.33
C GLY A 127 42.28 -7.24 -5.02
N ARG A 128 43.43 -7.71 -4.53
CA ARG A 128 44.10 -7.09 -3.36
C ARG A 128 44.50 -5.65 -3.64
N LYS A 129 45.15 -5.37 -4.79
CA LYS A 129 45.56 -4.01 -5.18
C LYS A 129 44.35 -3.07 -5.28
N LEU A 130 43.26 -3.52 -5.91
CA LEU A 130 42.00 -2.77 -6.03
C LEU A 130 41.30 -2.58 -4.67
N SER A 131 41.29 -3.58 -3.79
CA SER A 131 40.66 -3.47 -2.47
C SER A 131 41.35 -2.47 -1.53
N THR A 132 42.61 -2.10 -1.82
CA THR A 132 43.35 -1.05 -1.10
C THR A 132 43.21 0.34 -1.72
N ASP A 133 42.53 0.46 -2.86
CA ASP A 133 42.34 1.71 -3.57
C ASP A 133 41.16 2.51 -2.99
N SER A 134 41.36 3.78 -2.67
CA SER A 134 40.35 4.61 -1.99
C SER A 134 39.09 4.86 -2.83
N LYS A 135 39.19 4.73 -4.16
CA LYS A 135 38.05 4.83 -5.09
C LYS A 135 37.18 3.57 -5.12
N ILE A 136 37.65 2.46 -4.56
CA ILE A 136 36.93 1.18 -4.55
C ILE A 136 36.15 1.05 -3.23
N LEU A 137 34.91 0.59 -3.35
CA LEU A 137 34.02 0.27 -2.23
C LEU A 137 34.12 -1.22 -1.88
N ASN A 138 34.06 -2.09 -2.89
CA ASN A 138 34.18 -3.53 -2.71
C ASN A 138 34.84 -4.20 -3.94
N VAL A 139 35.47 -5.35 -3.70
CA VAL A 139 35.95 -6.28 -4.73
C VAL A 139 35.50 -7.69 -4.36
N ASP A 140 34.46 -8.18 -5.02
CA ASP A 140 34.03 -9.58 -4.85
C ASP A 140 34.73 -10.49 -5.85
N TYR A 141 35.13 -11.67 -5.37
CA TYR A 141 35.81 -12.69 -6.14
C TYR A 141 34.83 -13.83 -6.43
N THR A 142 34.69 -14.23 -7.69
CA THR A 142 34.01 -15.49 -8.00
C THR A 142 34.87 -16.42 -8.86
N TYR A 143 34.72 -17.71 -8.57
CA TYR A 143 35.49 -18.82 -9.14
C TYR A 143 34.57 -19.95 -9.64
N THR A 144 33.24 -19.77 -9.58
CA THR A 144 32.27 -20.87 -9.71
C THR A 144 31.15 -20.57 -10.71
N ASP A 145 30.85 -21.55 -11.55
CA ASP A 145 29.82 -21.54 -12.60
C ASP A 145 28.43 -21.07 -12.16
N GLU A 146 28.09 -21.28 -10.89
CA GLU A 146 26.73 -21.17 -10.35
C GLU A 146 26.30 -19.71 -10.12
N GLN A 147 27.24 -18.83 -9.77
CA GLN A 147 27.00 -17.38 -9.66
C GLN A 147 27.12 -16.65 -11.02
N LEU A 148 27.73 -17.30 -12.01
CA LEU A 148 28.14 -16.67 -13.26
C LEU A 148 27.04 -16.68 -14.35
N GLY A 149 25.94 -17.41 -14.18
CA GLY A 149 24.79 -17.39 -15.10
C GLY A 149 25.19 -17.54 -16.57
N LYS A 150 24.95 -16.49 -17.38
CA LYS A 150 25.32 -16.44 -18.81
C LYS A 150 26.82 -16.54 -19.11
N TYR A 151 27.70 -16.33 -18.13
CA TYR A 151 29.16 -16.41 -18.29
C TYR A 151 29.70 -17.83 -18.23
N LYS A 152 28.88 -18.82 -17.84
CA LYS A 152 29.28 -20.23 -17.72
C LYS A 152 29.93 -20.80 -18.98
N GLU A 153 29.48 -20.38 -20.16
CA GLU A 153 30.03 -20.81 -21.46
C GLU A 153 31.39 -20.17 -21.81
N ARG A 154 31.87 -19.19 -21.02
CA ARG A 154 33.10 -18.43 -21.27
C ARG A 154 34.24 -18.75 -20.29
N ILE A 155 34.01 -19.64 -19.33
CA ILE A 155 34.98 -19.99 -18.29
C ILE A 155 36.13 -20.77 -18.92
N ARG A 156 37.37 -20.32 -18.68
CA ARG A 156 38.59 -21.11 -18.89
C ARG A 156 39.04 -21.65 -17.54
N GLU A 157 39.60 -22.85 -17.49
CA GLU A 157 39.83 -23.61 -16.25
C GLU A 157 40.64 -22.86 -15.16
N ASP A 158 41.50 -21.89 -15.55
CA ASP A 158 42.31 -21.07 -14.63
C ASP A 158 41.86 -19.59 -14.53
N THR A 159 40.65 -19.21 -14.93
CA THR A 159 40.18 -17.82 -14.77
C THR A 159 39.59 -17.56 -13.39
N ALA A 160 39.79 -16.35 -12.86
CA ALA A 160 38.94 -15.78 -11.81
C ALA A 160 38.24 -14.53 -12.33
N TYR A 161 37.13 -14.17 -11.69
CA TYR A 161 36.37 -12.97 -12.01
C TYR A 161 36.36 -12.02 -10.82
N LEU A 162 36.61 -10.74 -11.07
CA LEU A 162 36.57 -9.66 -10.09
C LEU A 162 35.39 -8.75 -10.39
N TRP A 163 34.52 -8.60 -9.40
CA TRP A 163 33.42 -7.64 -9.40
C TRP A 163 33.87 -6.40 -8.64
N VAL A 164 34.20 -5.34 -9.37
CA VAL A 164 34.79 -4.13 -8.79
C VAL A 164 33.73 -3.06 -8.70
N THR A 165 33.38 -2.69 -7.48
CA THR A 165 32.40 -1.66 -7.17
C THR A 165 33.12 -0.39 -6.74
N PHE A 166 32.84 0.71 -7.43
CA PHE A 166 33.39 2.03 -7.10
C PHE A 166 32.61 2.68 -5.96
N ARG A 167 33.34 3.39 -5.08
CA ARG A 167 32.78 4.21 -4.00
C ARG A 167 32.07 5.46 -4.51
N THR A 168 32.60 6.01 -5.60
CA THR A 168 32.08 7.21 -6.27
C THR A 168 31.52 6.80 -7.62
N PRO A 169 30.27 7.13 -7.98
CA PRO A 169 29.72 6.79 -9.29
C PRO A 169 30.57 7.43 -10.40
N LEU A 170 31.05 6.61 -11.35
CA LEU A 170 31.80 7.08 -12.52
C LEU A 170 30.97 6.88 -13.79
N SER A 171 31.08 7.79 -14.75
CA SER A 171 30.60 7.54 -16.10
C SER A 171 31.37 6.38 -16.75
N TRP A 172 30.82 5.83 -17.84
CA TRP A 172 31.53 4.81 -18.61
C TRP A 172 32.92 5.28 -19.09
N PHE A 173 33.03 6.55 -19.46
CA PHE A 173 34.29 7.13 -19.93
C PHE A 173 35.29 7.31 -18.77
N GLU A 174 34.88 7.91 -17.66
CA GLU A 174 35.77 8.13 -16.49
C GLU A 174 36.23 6.80 -15.86
N GLU A 175 35.38 5.78 -15.85
CA GLU A 175 35.75 4.46 -15.36
C GLU A 175 36.77 3.77 -16.28
N ASP A 176 36.52 3.74 -17.60
CA ASP A 176 37.46 3.17 -18.57
C ASP A 176 38.79 3.94 -18.59
N GLU A 177 38.76 5.29 -18.55
CA GLU A 177 39.95 6.15 -18.46
C GLU A 177 40.75 5.89 -17.17
N TRP A 178 40.08 5.88 -16.02
CA TRP A 178 40.76 5.62 -14.73
C TRP A 178 41.35 4.22 -14.66
N LEU A 179 40.65 3.21 -15.19
CA LEU A 179 41.13 1.83 -15.23
C LEU A 179 42.35 1.68 -16.14
N HIS A 180 42.35 2.26 -17.35
CA HIS A 180 43.55 2.25 -18.19
C HIS A 180 44.71 3.05 -17.59
N ALA A 181 44.45 4.15 -16.89
CA ALA A 181 45.49 4.97 -16.27
C ALA A 181 46.19 4.27 -15.08
N ASN A 182 45.47 3.47 -14.28
CA ASN A 182 45.97 2.91 -13.02
C ASN A 182 46.19 1.37 -13.06
N TYR A 183 45.52 0.68 -13.98
CA TYR A 183 45.50 -0.78 -14.11
C TYR A 183 45.49 -1.25 -15.59
N PRO A 184 46.33 -0.70 -16.49
CA PRO A 184 46.27 -0.99 -17.94
C PRO A 184 46.38 -2.48 -18.24
N ASP A 185 47.32 -3.18 -17.60
CA ASP A 185 47.54 -4.63 -17.79
C ASP A 185 46.30 -5.48 -17.46
N LEU A 186 45.51 -5.06 -16.47
CA LEU A 186 44.27 -5.73 -16.09
C LEU A 186 43.19 -5.54 -17.15
N VAL A 187 43.08 -4.32 -17.70
CA VAL A 187 42.10 -3.97 -18.73
C VAL A 187 42.41 -4.68 -20.04
N ASP A 188 43.66 -4.67 -20.48
CA ASP A 188 44.11 -5.32 -21.72
C ASP A 188 43.89 -6.84 -21.67
N VAL A 189 44.19 -7.48 -20.53
CA VAL A 189 43.90 -8.90 -20.33
C VAL A 189 42.39 -9.17 -20.34
N ALA A 190 41.59 -8.40 -19.60
CA ALA A 190 40.15 -8.59 -19.53
C ALA A 190 39.50 -8.49 -20.93
N LYS A 191 39.84 -7.43 -21.70
CA LYS A 191 39.38 -7.20 -23.08
C LYS A 191 39.75 -8.37 -24.00
N LYS A 192 41.03 -8.76 -24.01
CA LYS A 192 41.55 -9.87 -24.82
C LYS A 192 40.89 -11.20 -24.48
N GLN A 193 40.55 -11.42 -23.21
CA GLN A 193 39.96 -12.66 -22.74
C GLN A 193 38.51 -12.83 -23.17
N ILE A 194 37.69 -11.77 -23.06
CA ILE A 194 36.26 -11.80 -23.41
C ILE A 194 35.99 -11.54 -24.90
N GLY A 195 37.03 -11.23 -25.69
CA GLY A 195 36.91 -10.96 -27.13
C GLY A 195 36.22 -9.63 -27.44
N SER A 196 36.35 -8.63 -26.57
CA SER A 196 35.70 -7.33 -26.68
C SER A 196 36.73 -6.19 -26.70
N SER A 197 36.40 -5.08 -27.36
CA SER A 197 37.16 -3.84 -27.27
C SER A 197 36.91 -3.06 -25.97
N THR A 198 35.89 -3.44 -25.19
CA THR A 198 35.51 -2.83 -23.90
C THR A 198 35.48 -3.88 -22.79
N VAL A 199 35.71 -3.47 -21.54
CA VAL A 199 35.38 -4.30 -20.37
C VAL A 199 33.87 -4.57 -20.29
N GLU A 200 33.45 -5.64 -19.61
CA GLU A 200 32.03 -5.95 -19.41
C GLU A 200 31.53 -5.39 -18.07
N ILE A 201 30.29 -4.90 -18.08
CA ILE A 201 29.75 -4.05 -17.02
C ILE A 201 28.39 -4.58 -16.61
N ALA A 202 28.20 -4.66 -15.30
CA ALA A 202 26.94 -4.95 -14.66
C ALA A 202 26.41 -3.73 -13.91
N VAL A 203 25.10 -3.70 -13.73
CA VAL A 203 24.41 -2.82 -12.79
C VAL A 203 23.83 -3.72 -11.71
N VAL A 204 24.25 -3.51 -10.47
CA VAL A 204 23.95 -4.32 -9.28
C VAL A 204 23.17 -3.48 -8.29
N ASN A 205 22.11 -4.02 -7.69
CA ASN A 205 21.40 -3.34 -6.61
C ASN A 205 22.10 -3.54 -5.26
N ILE A 206 22.40 -2.47 -4.51
CA ILE A 206 23.18 -2.51 -3.24
C ILE A 206 22.45 -3.12 -2.04
N GLU A 207 21.15 -3.40 -2.18
CA GLU A 207 20.31 -3.98 -1.12
C GLU A 207 19.90 -5.41 -1.46
N SER A 208 19.44 -5.66 -2.69
CA SER A 208 19.02 -7.00 -3.14
C SER A 208 20.13 -7.85 -3.75
N GLY A 209 21.27 -7.26 -4.11
CA GLY A 209 22.34 -7.93 -4.85
C GLY A 209 21.98 -8.32 -6.30
N GLN A 210 20.82 -7.89 -6.80
CA GLN A 210 20.35 -8.31 -8.12
C GLN A 210 21.14 -7.61 -9.24
N GLU A 211 21.57 -8.41 -10.23
CA GLU A 211 22.43 -7.98 -11.35
C GLU A 211 21.64 -7.78 -12.65
N SER A 212 22.12 -6.87 -13.50
CA SER A 212 21.64 -6.67 -14.88
C SER A 212 22.79 -6.22 -15.79
N PHE A 213 22.75 -6.58 -17.08
CA PHE A 213 23.92 -6.50 -17.96
C PHE A 213 23.65 -5.76 -19.28
N GLY A 214 24.73 -5.23 -19.87
CA GLY A 214 24.72 -4.72 -21.24
C GLY A 214 24.13 -3.31 -21.42
N ASN A 215 23.71 -2.66 -20.34
CA ASN A 215 23.18 -1.30 -20.39
C ASN A 215 24.34 -0.30 -20.59
N ARG A 216 24.41 0.33 -21.76
CA ARG A 216 25.47 1.30 -22.12
C ARG A 216 25.16 2.72 -21.65
N THR A 217 23.89 3.06 -21.52
CA THR A 217 23.47 4.32 -20.90
C THR A 217 23.76 4.24 -19.41
N ASN A 218 24.44 5.26 -18.89
CA ASN A 218 24.67 5.41 -17.46
C ASN A 218 23.48 6.18 -16.86
N PRO A 219 22.56 5.56 -16.10
CA PRO A 219 21.44 6.30 -15.49
C PRO A 219 21.94 7.33 -14.46
N TRP A 220 23.16 7.14 -13.95
CA TRP A 220 23.72 7.89 -12.83
C TRP A 220 24.09 9.34 -13.12
N TYR A 221 24.31 9.72 -14.37
CA TYR A 221 24.62 11.13 -14.68
C TYR A 221 23.39 12.04 -14.44
N GLU A 222 22.19 11.47 -14.51
CA GLU A 222 20.94 12.14 -14.11
C GLU A 222 20.59 11.86 -12.63
N ALA A 223 20.96 10.69 -12.09
CA ALA A 223 20.61 10.26 -10.72
C ALA A 223 21.42 10.90 -9.58
N LEU A 224 22.44 11.73 -9.85
CA LEU A 224 23.08 12.56 -8.81
C LEU A 224 22.09 13.51 -8.13
N SER A 225 20.96 13.82 -8.78
CA SER A 225 19.82 14.48 -8.15
C SER A 225 18.64 13.51 -8.03
N THR A 226 18.09 13.36 -6.83
CA THR A 226 16.94 12.47 -6.59
C THR A 226 15.93 13.10 -5.64
N GLU A 227 14.69 12.61 -5.69
CA GLU A 227 13.62 13.02 -4.78
C GLU A 227 13.52 12.06 -3.61
N LEU A 228 13.55 12.60 -2.39
CA LEU A 228 13.26 11.90 -1.15
C LEU A 228 11.85 12.25 -0.71
N ASN A 229 11.05 11.22 -0.48
CA ASN A 229 9.77 11.32 0.22
C ASN A 229 10.06 11.54 1.71
N VAL A 230 9.59 12.66 2.27
CA VAL A 230 9.77 13.01 3.69
C VAL A 230 8.41 13.12 4.41
N PRO A 231 8.32 12.79 5.72
CA PRO A 231 7.10 12.95 6.48
C PRO A 231 6.48 14.35 6.35
N SER A 232 5.18 14.39 6.11
CA SER A 232 4.38 15.61 5.96
C SER A 232 4.51 16.55 7.16
N GLY A 233 4.64 17.86 6.88
CA GLY A 233 4.85 18.89 7.90
C GLY A 233 6.23 18.87 8.58
N LYS A 234 7.10 17.91 8.22
CA LYS A 234 8.48 17.80 8.69
C LYS A 234 9.52 18.19 7.64
N GLU A 235 9.09 18.71 6.49
CA GLU A 235 10.00 18.97 5.36
C GLU A 235 11.12 19.95 5.71
N THR A 236 10.82 20.96 6.53
CA THR A 236 11.84 21.92 7.01
C THR A 236 12.82 21.27 7.99
N ASP A 237 12.33 20.43 8.92
CA ASP A 237 13.15 19.72 9.91
C ASP A 237 14.11 18.75 9.19
N PHE A 238 13.58 17.95 8.25
CA PHE A 238 14.38 17.04 7.43
C PHE A 238 15.34 17.80 6.50
N GLN A 239 14.90 18.88 5.84
CA GLN A 239 15.80 19.70 5.01
C GLN A 239 16.99 20.22 5.82
N ASN A 240 16.75 20.72 7.03
CA ASN A 240 17.82 21.20 7.90
C ASN A 240 18.73 20.07 8.37
N LYS A 241 18.17 18.91 8.77
CA LYS A 241 18.95 17.74 9.19
C LYS A 241 19.82 17.19 8.06
N LEU A 242 19.26 17.01 6.85
CA LEU A 242 20.01 16.54 5.68
C LEU A 242 21.13 17.49 5.27
N LYS A 243 20.94 18.82 5.40
CA LYS A 243 22.01 19.82 5.17
C LYS A 243 23.19 19.70 6.15
N THR A 244 23.06 18.98 7.26
CA THR A 244 24.19 18.70 8.17
C THR A 244 24.99 17.46 7.80
N LEU A 245 24.49 16.63 6.88
CA LEU A 245 25.20 15.44 6.40
C LEU A 245 26.19 15.82 5.29
N ASP A 246 27.44 15.34 5.40
CA ASP A 246 28.50 15.57 4.41
C ASP A 246 28.33 14.76 3.11
N LEU A 247 27.09 14.41 2.77
CA LEU A 247 26.70 13.59 1.62
C LEU A 247 26.20 14.44 0.43
N PHE A 248 25.65 15.62 0.71
CA PHE A 248 24.88 16.40 -0.27
C PHE A 248 25.59 17.70 -0.67
N GLU A 249 25.51 18.02 -1.95
CA GLU A 249 25.87 19.32 -2.53
C GLU A 249 24.70 20.32 -2.37
N SER A 250 23.46 19.87 -2.57
CA SER A 250 22.25 20.65 -2.28
C SER A 250 21.12 19.80 -1.69
N VAL A 251 20.24 20.46 -0.91
CA VAL A 251 19.00 19.88 -0.37
C VAL A 251 17.90 20.92 -0.54
N GLU A 252 17.09 20.74 -1.56
CA GLU A 252 16.07 21.66 -2.03
C GLU A 252 14.67 21.14 -1.67
N LEU A 253 13.77 22.07 -1.34
CA LEU A 253 12.38 21.75 -1.05
C LEU A 253 11.57 21.89 -2.34
N ILE A 254 11.12 20.77 -2.91
CA ILE A 254 10.34 20.76 -4.16
C ILE A 254 8.86 20.86 -3.86
N GLN A 255 8.38 20.05 -2.92
CA GLN A 255 6.98 19.98 -2.54
C GLN A 255 6.88 19.98 -1.02
N ARG A 256 6.28 21.01 -0.45
CA ARG A 256 5.64 20.85 0.86
C ARG A 256 4.39 20.03 0.65
N TYR A 257 4.05 19.12 1.56
CA TYR A 257 2.65 18.76 1.74
C TYR A 257 1.92 19.97 2.30
N ARG A 258 1.56 20.88 1.40
CA ARG A 258 0.32 21.62 1.57
C ARG A 258 -0.74 20.58 1.36
N GLY A 259 -1.37 20.14 2.45
CA GLY A 259 -2.62 19.39 2.32
C GLY A 259 -3.60 20.17 1.45
N GLY A 260 -4.67 19.51 1.01
CA GLY A 260 -5.83 20.20 0.47
C GLY A 260 -6.37 21.27 1.45
N PRO A 261 -7.46 21.98 1.12
CA PRO A 261 -8.13 22.84 2.10
C PRO A 261 -8.26 22.08 3.42
N GLY A 262 -7.59 22.61 4.47
CA GLY A 262 -7.02 21.77 5.55
C GLY A 262 -8.04 20.82 6.18
N PRO A 263 -7.61 19.62 6.60
CA PRO A 263 -8.46 18.45 6.89
C PRO A 263 -9.81 18.87 7.49
N ILE A 264 -10.92 18.73 6.75
CA ILE A 264 -12.23 19.23 7.19
C ILE A 264 -13.00 18.09 7.86
N CYS A 265 -12.47 17.58 8.97
CA CYS A 265 -12.78 16.24 9.47
C CYS A 265 -12.86 16.19 11.01
N LEU A 266 -13.26 15.05 11.57
CA LEU A 266 -13.35 14.80 13.02
C LEU A 266 -12.12 14.05 13.57
N ASP A 267 -11.98 14.12 14.89
CA ASP A 267 -11.09 13.30 15.70
C ASP A 267 -11.33 11.79 15.49
N SER A 268 -10.28 10.98 15.48
CA SER A 268 -10.35 9.52 15.31
C SER A 268 -11.17 8.79 16.39
N GLN A 269 -11.39 9.42 17.55
CA GLN A 269 -12.20 8.91 18.66
C GLN A 269 -13.67 9.40 18.61
N ALA A 270 -14.05 10.22 17.62
CA ALA A 270 -15.44 10.64 17.45
C ALA A 270 -16.34 9.42 17.20
N LYS A 271 -17.46 9.37 17.91
CA LYS A 271 -18.40 8.24 17.90
C LYS A 271 -19.60 8.55 17.03
N ILE A 272 -19.68 7.91 15.87
CA ILE A 272 -20.83 8.00 14.98
C ILE A 272 -22.01 7.26 15.60
N SER A 273 -23.18 7.91 15.66
CA SER A 273 -24.40 7.30 16.15
C SER A 273 -25.02 6.40 15.09
N THR A 274 -25.16 5.11 15.39
CA THR A 274 -25.84 4.12 14.52
C THR A 274 -27.11 3.59 15.18
N PRO A 275 -28.06 3.01 14.43
CA PRO A 275 -29.22 2.31 14.99
C PRO A 275 -28.86 1.11 15.89
N GLN A 276 -27.62 0.62 15.84
CA GLN A 276 -27.11 -0.49 16.66
C GLN A 276 -26.22 -0.03 17.83
N GLY A 277 -26.01 1.27 18.01
CA GLY A 277 -25.13 1.85 19.03
C GLY A 277 -24.07 2.80 18.45
N GLU A 278 -23.12 3.23 19.27
CA GLU A 278 -22.02 4.11 18.83
C GLU A 278 -20.87 3.31 18.19
N VAL A 279 -20.30 3.82 17.09
CA VAL A 279 -19.12 3.26 16.40
C VAL A 279 -18.07 4.35 16.22
N LEU A 280 -16.79 4.08 16.47
CA LEU A 280 -15.72 5.07 16.25
C LEU A 280 -15.59 5.38 14.75
N ILE A 281 -15.47 6.66 14.39
CA ILE A 281 -15.44 7.12 13.00
C ILE A 281 -14.33 6.47 12.16
N LYS A 282 -13.18 6.18 12.78
CA LYS A 282 -12.05 5.47 12.15
C LYS A 282 -12.35 4.00 11.79
N ASP A 283 -13.35 3.41 12.43
CA ASP A 283 -13.76 2.00 12.27
C ASP A 283 -15.04 1.91 11.39
N VAL A 284 -15.59 3.05 10.95
CA VAL A 284 -16.74 3.11 10.04
C VAL A 284 -16.31 2.82 8.60
N VAL A 285 -17.10 2.00 7.91
CA VAL A 285 -16.89 1.62 6.51
C VAL A 285 -18.13 1.95 5.66
N ILE A 286 -17.96 1.97 4.34
CA ILE A 286 -19.09 2.11 3.41
C ILE A 286 -20.11 0.98 3.66
N GLY A 287 -21.39 1.34 3.71
CA GLY A 287 -22.49 0.45 4.05
C GLY A 287 -22.82 0.35 5.55
N THR A 288 -22.00 0.92 6.45
CA THR A 288 -22.34 0.99 7.89
C THR A 288 -23.66 1.74 8.09
N PRO A 289 -24.64 1.19 8.84
CA PRO A 289 -25.86 1.90 9.20
C PRO A 289 -25.55 3.11 10.08
N VAL A 290 -26.20 4.24 9.85
CA VAL A 290 -25.99 5.49 10.62
C VAL A 290 -27.30 6.25 10.79
N TRP A 291 -27.39 7.07 11.85
CA TRP A 291 -28.43 8.09 11.94
C TRP A 291 -28.03 9.30 11.09
N THR A 292 -28.94 9.74 10.23
CA THR A 292 -28.81 10.88 9.31
C THR A 292 -30.13 11.65 9.26
N THR A 293 -30.21 12.80 8.59
CA THR A 293 -31.47 13.54 8.45
C THR A 293 -32.08 13.39 7.05
N ASN A 294 -33.41 13.41 6.99
CA ASN A 294 -34.16 13.59 5.73
C ASN A 294 -34.20 15.08 5.33
N ASP A 295 -34.80 15.40 4.18
CA ASP A 295 -34.87 16.77 3.66
C ASP A 295 -35.65 17.75 4.56
N THR A 296 -36.42 17.24 5.53
CA THR A 296 -37.13 18.03 6.55
C THR A 296 -36.35 18.17 7.87
N GLY A 297 -35.13 17.63 7.96
CA GLY A 297 -34.26 17.70 9.14
C GLY A 297 -34.58 16.66 10.23
N GLU A 298 -35.47 15.70 9.97
CA GLU A 298 -35.87 14.68 10.92
C GLU A 298 -34.86 13.50 10.95
N PRO A 299 -34.56 12.91 12.11
CA PRO A 299 -33.68 11.74 12.20
C PRO A 299 -34.27 10.51 11.50
N VAL A 300 -33.51 9.95 10.56
CA VAL A 300 -33.82 8.73 9.81
C VAL A 300 -32.60 7.79 9.79
N ALA A 301 -32.85 6.48 9.63
CA ALA A 301 -31.79 5.52 9.44
C ALA A 301 -31.31 5.55 7.98
N GLY A 302 -30.01 5.71 7.76
CA GLY A 302 -29.35 5.63 6.47
C GLY A 302 -28.12 4.72 6.51
N THR A 303 -27.33 4.74 5.44
CA THR A 303 -26.05 4.04 5.36
C THR A 303 -24.94 4.98 4.91
N VAL A 304 -23.70 4.71 5.32
CA VAL A 304 -22.53 5.46 4.83
C VAL A 304 -22.28 5.12 3.35
N GLN A 305 -22.28 6.15 2.50
CA GLN A 305 -22.01 6.06 1.07
C GLN A 305 -20.52 6.27 0.75
N GLN A 306 -19.84 7.15 1.49
CA GLN A 306 -18.42 7.42 1.35
C GLN A 306 -17.77 7.58 2.73
N VAL A 307 -16.50 7.19 2.84
CA VAL A 307 -15.64 7.47 3.99
C VAL A 307 -14.42 8.21 3.45
N SER A 308 -13.93 9.20 4.19
CA SER A 308 -12.72 9.94 3.88
C SER A 308 -11.85 10.06 5.13
N HIS A 309 -10.54 10.05 4.96
CA HIS A 309 -9.59 10.40 6.00
C HIS A 309 -8.49 11.30 5.45
N SER A 310 -8.12 12.31 6.23
CA SER A 310 -7.08 13.28 5.89
C SER A 310 -5.93 13.20 6.86
N LEU A 311 -4.71 13.01 6.32
CA LEU A 311 -3.46 13.04 7.09
C LEU A 311 -3.27 14.44 7.68
N VAL A 312 -2.94 14.49 8.99
CA VAL A 312 -2.71 15.75 9.69
C VAL A 312 -1.22 16.10 9.79
N PRO A 313 -0.83 17.38 9.60
CA PRO A 313 0.52 17.85 9.93
C PRO A 313 0.84 17.71 11.42
N ALA A 314 2.13 17.61 11.76
CA ALA A 314 2.59 17.42 13.15
C ALA A 314 2.29 18.60 14.11
N ASP A 315 1.99 19.78 13.58
CA ASP A 315 1.56 20.98 14.32
C ASP A 315 0.03 21.21 14.26
N PHE A 316 -0.72 20.29 13.65
CA PHE A 316 -2.16 20.42 13.46
C PHE A 316 -2.90 20.57 14.79
N ARG A 317 -3.81 21.56 14.82
CA ARG A 317 -4.63 21.84 15.99
C ARG A 317 -6.09 21.56 15.70
N ILE A 318 -6.69 20.74 16.55
CA ILE A 318 -8.10 20.43 16.52
C ILE A 318 -8.86 21.36 17.47
N ALA A 319 -10.08 21.76 17.09
CA ALA A 319 -10.97 22.48 17.96
C ALA A 319 -11.76 21.47 18.79
N HIS A 320 -11.79 21.67 20.11
CA HIS A 320 -12.48 20.83 21.06
C HIS A 320 -13.55 21.66 21.78
N ILE A 321 -14.80 21.24 21.62
CA ILE A 321 -16.00 21.87 22.17
C ILE A 321 -16.54 20.97 23.27
N LEU A 322 -16.88 21.55 24.42
CA LEU A 322 -17.60 20.89 25.51
C LEU A 322 -18.94 21.62 25.76
N LEU A 323 -20.02 20.84 25.83
CA LEU A 323 -21.39 21.31 26.06
C LEU A 323 -21.82 21.12 27.51
N ALA A 324 -22.80 21.91 27.94
CA ALA A 324 -23.35 21.89 29.30
C ALA A 324 -24.05 20.57 29.68
N ASP A 325 -24.46 19.77 28.71
CA ASP A 325 -25.01 18.42 28.91
C ASP A 325 -23.93 17.33 29.00
N GLY A 326 -22.64 17.71 28.96
CA GLY A 326 -21.49 16.82 29.06
C GLY A 326 -21.04 16.21 27.73
N LYS A 327 -21.70 16.49 26.61
CA LYS A 327 -21.22 16.07 25.29
C LYS A 327 -19.98 16.88 24.90
N GLU A 328 -19.03 16.21 24.26
CA GLU A 328 -17.82 16.82 23.73
C GLU A 328 -17.61 16.47 22.25
N LEU A 329 -17.01 17.37 21.50
CA LEU A 329 -16.69 17.19 20.09
C LEU A 329 -15.29 17.73 19.81
N SER A 330 -14.42 16.88 19.26
CA SER A 330 -13.15 17.29 18.68
C SER A 330 -13.25 17.20 17.16
N ALA A 331 -13.14 18.34 16.47
CA ALA A 331 -13.19 18.43 15.02
C ALA A 331 -12.34 19.58 14.49
N SER A 332 -11.98 19.51 13.21
CA SER A 332 -11.25 20.58 12.54
C SER A 332 -12.07 21.87 12.47
N SER A 333 -11.42 23.02 12.62
CA SER A 333 -12.07 24.34 12.65
C SER A 333 -12.95 24.66 11.42
N GLY A 334 -12.70 24.04 10.27
CA GLY A 334 -13.49 24.21 9.05
C GLY A 334 -14.72 23.29 8.93
N HIS A 335 -14.90 22.33 9.83
CA HIS A 335 -15.97 21.32 9.70
C HIS A 335 -17.33 21.94 10.11
N PRO A 336 -18.40 21.76 9.32
CA PRO A 336 -19.70 22.37 9.60
C PRO A 336 -20.53 21.55 10.58
N LEU A 337 -21.19 22.25 11.51
CA LEU A 337 -22.27 21.72 12.32
C LEU A 337 -23.56 21.59 11.48
N GLY A 338 -24.55 20.86 11.99
CA GLY A 338 -25.87 20.74 11.35
C GLY A 338 -26.62 22.08 11.20
N ASP A 339 -26.27 23.11 11.97
CA ASP A 339 -26.82 24.47 11.81
C ASP A 339 -26.06 25.32 10.75
N GLY A 340 -25.08 24.73 10.07
CA GLY A 340 -24.27 25.37 9.03
C GLY A 340 -23.11 26.23 9.53
N ARG A 341 -22.98 26.50 10.83
CA ARG A 341 -21.79 27.18 11.39
C ARG A 341 -20.59 26.25 11.36
N LEU A 342 -19.40 26.81 11.17
CA LEU A 342 -18.16 26.03 11.25
C LEU A 342 -17.75 25.87 12.72
N VAL A 343 -17.19 24.71 13.06
CA VAL A 343 -16.69 24.39 14.42
C VAL A 343 -15.74 25.48 14.96
N GLY A 344 -14.88 26.07 14.11
CA GLY A 344 -13.95 27.13 14.49
C GLY A 344 -14.58 28.53 14.66
N GLN A 345 -15.89 28.68 14.40
CA GLN A 345 -16.64 29.92 14.66
C GLN A 345 -17.31 29.91 16.03
N ILE A 346 -17.41 28.74 16.68
CA ILE A 346 -18.07 28.55 17.97
C ILE A 346 -17.23 29.16 19.10
N LYS A 347 -17.91 29.78 20.06
CA LYS A 347 -17.32 30.43 21.23
C LYS A 347 -17.96 29.96 22.52
N ASP A 348 -17.28 30.21 23.64
CA ASP A 348 -17.84 30.01 24.96
C ASP A 348 -19.17 30.78 25.12
N SER A 349 -20.16 30.13 25.72
CA SER A 349 -21.53 30.63 25.86
C SER A 349 -22.40 30.75 24.59
N ASP A 350 -21.91 30.31 23.42
CA ASP A 350 -22.80 29.98 22.30
C ASP A 350 -23.73 28.80 22.66
N TYR A 351 -24.69 28.47 21.79
CA TYR A 351 -25.55 27.30 21.91
C TYR A 351 -25.43 26.41 20.68
N ILE A 352 -25.41 25.09 20.85
CA ILE A 352 -25.50 24.08 19.79
C ILE A 352 -26.71 23.20 20.09
N ALA A 353 -27.66 23.09 19.16
CA ALA A 353 -28.93 22.38 19.35
C ALA A 353 -29.68 22.75 20.67
N GLY A 354 -29.61 24.01 21.08
CA GLY A 354 -30.19 24.52 22.32
C GLY A 354 -29.38 24.26 23.60
N VAL A 355 -28.27 23.52 23.53
CA VAL A 355 -27.36 23.27 24.67
C VAL A 355 -26.24 24.30 24.68
N LYS A 356 -25.97 24.90 25.85
CA LYS A 356 -24.92 25.91 26.01
C LYS A 356 -23.52 25.30 25.86
N VAL A 357 -22.65 25.95 25.10
CA VAL A 357 -21.21 25.67 25.03
C VAL A 357 -20.54 26.21 26.29
N ILE A 358 -19.87 25.33 27.04
CA ILE A 358 -19.18 25.70 28.29
C ILE A 358 -17.67 25.85 28.12
N LYS A 359 -17.10 25.31 27.04
CA LYS A 359 -15.69 25.48 26.69
C LYS A 359 -15.45 25.26 25.20
N VAL A 360 -14.64 26.11 24.58
CA VAL A 360 -14.00 25.90 23.28
C VAL A 360 -12.48 26.05 23.45
N GLU A 361 -11.71 25.06 23.01
CA GLU A 361 -10.25 25.13 23.06
C GLU A 361 -9.58 24.57 21.79
N SER A 362 -8.46 25.16 21.41
CA SER A 362 -7.59 24.63 20.35
C SER A 362 -6.52 23.74 20.98
N LYS A 363 -6.60 22.42 20.76
CA LYS A 363 -5.64 21.42 21.26
C LYS A 363 -4.70 20.97 20.15
N LEU A 364 -3.46 20.61 20.49
CA LEU A 364 -2.59 19.87 19.56
C LEU A 364 -3.19 18.49 19.30
N TYR A 365 -3.25 18.06 18.05
CA TYR A 365 -3.80 16.77 17.66
C TYR A 365 -2.68 15.74 17.46
N ASN A 366 -2.70 14.68 18.26
CA ASN A 366 -1.60 13.71 18.35
C ASN A 366 -1.86 12.39 17.59
N GLN A 367 -2.91 12.32 16.77
CA GLN A 367 -3.20 11.17 15.90
C GLN A 367 -2.75 11.48 14.47
N HIS A 368 -2.55 10.48 13.63
CA HIS A 368 -2.09 10.68 12.25
C HIS A 368 -3.18 11.16 11.28
N TYR A 369 -4.44 10.80 11.53
CA TYR A 369 -5.55 11.03 10.61
C TYR A 369 -6.76 11.66 11.31
N THR A 370 -7.52 12.43 10.56
CA THR A 370 -8.88 12.88 10.89
C THR A 370 -9.86 12.31 9.85
N TYR A 371 -11.13 12.14 10.20
CA TYR A 371 -12.09 11.35 9.40
C TYR A 371 -13.38 12.12 9.09
N ASP A 372 -14.00 11.86 7.94
CA ASP A 372 -15.35 12.34 7.59
C ASP A 372 -16.11 11.23 6.85
N ILE A 373 -17.45 11.28 6.89
CA ILE A 373 -18.34 10.31 6.27
C ILE A 373 -19.45 11.02 5.48
N LEU A 374 -19.89 10.43 4.38
CA LEU A 374 -21.10 10.85 3.67
C LEU A 374 -22.22 9.85 3.97
N PRO A 375 -23.24 10.23 4.76
CA PRO A 375 -24.42 9.38 4.95
C PRO A 375 -25.36 9.48 3.73
N SER A 376 -26.24 8.49 3.57
CA SER A 376 -27.23 8.43 2.49
C SER A 376 -28.45 9.35 2.67
N GLY A 377 -28.49 10.20 3.69
CA GLY A 377 -29.56 11.17 3.91
C GLY A 377 -29.42 12.37 2.97
N GLY A 378 -30.54 12.95 2.53
CA GLY A 378 -30.56 14.00 1.50
C GLY A 378 -29.85 15.31 1.91
N THR A 379 -29.60 15.50 3.21
CA THR A 379 -28.90 16.65 3.78
C THR A 379 -27.38 16.49 3.85
N GLY A 380 -26.86 15.25 3.80
CA GLY A 380 -25.48 14.90 4.13
C GLY A 380 -25.15 14.98 5.64
N GLU A 381 -26.12 15.10 6.54
CA GLU A 381 -25.89 15.29 7.99
C GLU A 381 -25.86 13.97 8.78
N TYR A 382 -25.06 13.93 9.84
CA TYR A 382 -24.94 12.77 10.74
C TYR A 382 -24.61 13.20 12.17
N TRP A 383 -24.86 12.30 13.13
CA TRP A 383 -24.47 12.54 14.52
C TRP A 383 -23.12 11.92 14.86
N ALA A 384 -22.23 12.73 15.45
CA ALA A 384 -21.04 12.25 16.16
C ALA A 384 -21.04 12.77 17.60
N ASN A 385 -20.75 11.91 18.58
CA ASN A 385 -20.83 12.20 20.02
C ASN A 385 -22.18 12.81 20.47
N GLY A 386 -23.27 12.47 19.76
CA GLY A 386 -24.61 13.03 20.02
C GLY A 386 -24.80 14.49 19.58
N ILE A 387 -23.90 15.03 18.77
CA ILE A 387 -23.97 16.37 18.15
C ILE A 387 -24.17 16.20 16.64
N LEU A 388 -25.05 16.99 16.03
CA LEU A 388 -25.34 16.95 14.59
C LEU A 388 -24.28 17.74 13.82
N LEU A 389 -23.65 17.10 12.83
CA LEU A 389 -22.69 17.68 11.89
C LEU A 389 -23.14 17.48 10.45
N LYS A 390 -22.49 18.17 9.53
CA LYS A 390 -22.74 18.05 8.09
C LYS A 390 -21.49 17.54 7.38
N SER A 391 -21.64 16.53 6.53
CA SER A 391 -20.54 16.01 5.71
C SER A 391 -19.95 17.09 4.82
N THR A 392 -18.64 17.03 4.63
CA THR A 392 -17.91 17.91 3.69
C THR A 392 -17.67 17.23 2.34
N LEU A 393 -17.97 15.93 2.27
CA LEU A 393 -17.96 15.13 1.06
C LEU A 393 -19.19 15.45 0.20
N LYS A 394 -19.12 15.10 -1.09
CA LYS A 394 -20.20 15.31 -2.05
C LYS A 394 -20.50 14.01 -2.78
N SER A 395 -21.78 13.74 -2.99
CA SER A 395 -22.23 12.79 -4.00
C SER A 395 -21.83 13.32 -5.38
N TYR A 396 -21.25 12.44 -6.20
CA TYR A 396 -20.91 12.69 -7.61
C TYR A 396 -22.00 12.15 -8.52
#